data_AF-A0A2S0VNG7-F1
#
_entry.id   AF-A0A2S0VNG7-F1
#
_cell.length_a   1.000
_cell.length_b   1.000
_cell.length_c   1.000
_cell.angle_alpha   90.00
_cell.angle_beta   90.00
_cell.angle_gamma   90.00
#
_symmetry.space_group_name_H-M   'P 1'
#
loop_
_entity.id
_entity.type
_entity.pdbx_description
1 polymer ?
#
loop_
_entity_poly.entity_id
_entity_poly.type
_entity_poly.pdbx_seq_one_letter_code
_entity_poly.pdbx_strand_id
1 'polypeptide(L)'
;MSAASSDFFFGDKKHLELRSICGLSDTVSDNHFSAQVNRYLAENNGKMDIFCKTTHPQFSVLLGKLNREQIGNLKIIAIKDRVPSIKATLTCSILLEQGIINIIPLWCACNKGRAEEIISTLLIPIHLMNLQSRTFLKEGKNLVRLDNDLEHEVRSVLALSLYPENFSFKFVELLKSATQIGNRNLSMQDALNKLMMRV
;
A
#
# COMPACT_ATOMS: atom_id res chain seq x y z
N MET A 1 -5.84 32.01 10.71
CA MET A 1 -7.07 31.58 10.01
C MET A 1 -7.24 30.09 10.23
N SER A 2 -8.31 29.65 10.88
CA SER A 2 -8.56 28.23 11.15
C SER A 2 -8.87 27.52 9.82
N ALA A 3 -7.96 26.65 9.38
CA ALA A 3 -8.28 25.72 8.30
C ALA A 3 -9.51 24.91 8.72
N ALA A 4 -10.55 24.91 7.88
CA ALA A 4 -11.72 24.08 8.10
C ALA A 4 -11.28 22.65 8.41
N SER A 5 -11.73 22.09 9.54
CA SER A 5 -11.38 20.73 9.96
C SER A 5 -12.03 19.66 9.08
N SER A 6 -12.86 20.06 8.12
CA SER A 6 -13.56 19.21 7.18
C SER A 6 -13.19 19.53 5.74
N ASP A 7 -13.02 18.49 4.93
CA ASP A 7 -12.97 18.50 3.48
C ASP A 7 -14.34 18.10 2.93
N PHE A 8 -14.78 18.73 1.84
CA PHE A 8 -16.08 18.39 1.23
C PHE A 8 -16.15 16.93 0.77
N PHE A 9 -15.05 16.39 0.23
CA PHE A 9 -14.99 15.05 -0.32
C PHE A 9 -14.57 14.01 0.73
N PHE A 10 -13.54 14.31 1.53
CA PHE A 10 -12.97 13.36 2.50
C PHE A 10 -13.50 13.50 3.93
N GLY A 11 -14.35 14.48 4.22
CA GLY A 11 -14.90 14.69 5.57
C GLY A 11 -13.84 15.20 6.55
N ASP A 12 -13.84 14.69 7.79
CA ASP A 12 -12.91 15.15 8.83
C ASP A 12 -11.44 14.88 8.47
N LYS A 13 -10.69 15.97 8.26
CA LYS A 13 -9.28 15.93 7.87
C LYS A 13 -8.37 15.35 8.95
N LYS A 14 -8.79 15.36 10.22
CA LYS A 14 -7.99 14.86 11.35
C LYS A 14 -8.00 13.34 11.46
N HIS A 15 -9.04 12.70 10.94
CA HIS A 15 -9.30 11.27 11.12
C HIS A 15 -9.70 10.59 9.81
N LEU A 16 -8.78 10.58 8.85
CA LEU A 16 -8.96 9.86 7.61
C LEU A 16 -8.79 8.35 7.84
N GLU A 17 -9.89 7.61 7.77
CA GLU A 17 -9.91 6.16 7.84
C GLU A 17 -9.96 5.55 6.43
N LEU A 18 -9.11 4.55 6.17
CA LEU A 18 -9.02 3.91 4.86
C LEU A 18 -10.38 3.35 4.38
N ARG A 19 -11.15 2.73 5.27
CA ARG A 19 -12.46 2.15 4.92
C ARG A 19 -13.43 3.19 4.41
N SER A 20 -13.48 4.36 5.06
CA SER A 20 -14.35 5.47 4.68
C SER A 20 -13.93 6.04 3.32
N ILE A 21 -12.62 6.20 3.09
CA ILE A 21 -12.07 6.65 1.81
C ILE A 21 -12.40 5.66 0.68
N CYS A 22 -12.23 4.36 0.92
CA CYS A 22 -12.55 3.33 -0.07
C CYS A 22 -14.06 3.31 -0.39
N GLY A 23 -14.93 3.43 0.63
CA GLY A 23 -16.37 3.53 0.41
C GLY A 23 -16.77 4.74 -0.45
N LEU A 24 -16.11 5.89 -0.25
CA LEU A 24 -16.30 7.07 -1.11
C LEU A 24 -15.79 6.84 -2.53
N SER A 25 -14.67 6.14 -2.70
CA SER A 25 -14.05 5.89 -4.00
C SER A 25 -14.92 5.07 -4.96
N ASP A 26 -15.85 4.28 -4.42
CA ASP A 26 -16.79 3.48 -5.20
C ASP A 26 -17.96 4.32 -5.75
N THR A 27 -18.18 5.53 -5.22
CA THR A 27 -19.26 6.42 -5.66
C THR A 27 -18.88 7.34 -6.81
N VAL A 28 -17.60 7.35 -7.20
CA VAL A 28 -17.04 8.23 -8.23
C VAL A 28 -16.13 7.47 -9.18
N SER A 29 -15.84 8.06 -10.34
CA SER A 29 -14.85 7.52 -11.27
C SER A 29 -13.44 7.64 -10.71
N ASP A 30 -12.54 6.76 -11.15
CA ASP A 30 -11.14 6.72 -10.71
C ASP A 30 -10.41 8.04 -11.00
N ASN A 31 -10.70 8.65 -12.15
CA ASN A 31 -10.18 9.98 -12.51
C ASN A 31 -10.66 11.06 -11.54
N HIS A 32 -11.93 11.04 -11.16
CA HIS A 32 -12.46 12.01 -10.20
C HIS A 32 -11.86 11.79 -8.81
N PHE A 33 -11.79 10.54 -8.35
CA PHE A 33 -11.17 10.20 -7.07
C PHE A 33 -9.71 10.67 -7.00
N SER A 34 -8.90 10.35 -8.02
CA SER A 34 -7.51 10.79 -8.12
C SER A 34 -7.38 12.31 -8.10
N ALA A 35 -8.27 13.03 -8.80
CA ALA A 35 -8.29 14.48 -8.78
C ALA A 35 -8.60 15.05 -7.38
N GLN A 36 -9.55 14.44 -6.65
CA GLN A 36 -9.86 14.85 -5.28
C GLN A 36 -8.70 14.59 -4.32
N VAL A 37 -8.00 13.45 -4.44
CA VAL A 37 -6.79 13.16 -3.67
C VAL A 37 -5.72 14.23 -3.91
N ASN A 38 -5.45 14.58 -5.17
CA ASN A 38 -4.46 15.61 -5.51
C ASN A 38 -4.88 16.99 -5.00
N ARG A 39 -6.17 17.36 -5.10
CA ARG A 39 -6.71 18.59 -4.49
C ARG A 39 -6.48 18.61 -2.98
N TYR A 40 -6.81 17.52 -2.30
CA TYR A 40 -6.59 17.41 -0.86
C TYR A 40 -5.11 17.59 -0.51
N LEU A 41 -4.20 16.93 -1.22
CA LEU A 41 -2.77 17.07 -0.97
C LEU A 41 -2.31 18.52 -1.14
N ALA A 42 -2.70 19.19 -2.23
CA ALA A 42 -2.35 20.59 -2.48
C ALA A 42 -2.85 21.54 -1.37
N GLU A 43 -4.04 21.30 -0.83
CA GLU A 43 -4.63 22.11 0.25
C GLU A 43 -4.05 21.80 1.65
N ASN A 44 -3.38 20.66 1.83
CA ASN A 44 -2.94 20.15 3.13
C ASN A 44 -1.42 19.92 3.18
N ASN A 45 -0.64 20.87 2.64
CA ASN A 45 0.83 20.87 2.67
C ASN A 45 1.46 19.59 2.07
N GLY A 46 0.81 19.02 1.06
CA GLY A 46 1.28 17.83 0.35
C GLY A 46 1.25 16.56 1.20
N LYS A 47 0.41 16.47 2.23
CA LYS A 47 0.38 15.30 3.13
C LYS A 47 -1.04 14.81 3.41
N MET A 48 -1.23 13.49 3.29
CA MET A 48 -2.47 12.80 3.65
C MET A 48 -2.13 11.54 4.45
N ASP A 49 -2.45 11.53 5.75
CA ASP A 49 -2.23 10.37 6.61
C ASP A 49 -3.55 9.57 6.72
N ILE A 50 -3.55 8.34 6.22
CA ILE A 50 -4.71 7.45 6.23
C ILE A 50 -4.46 6.33 7.23
N PHE A 51 -5.30 6.28 8.26
CA PHE A 51 -5.19 5.29 9.32
C PHE A 51 -6.02 4.04 9.02
N CYS A 52 -5.49 2.90 9.43
CA CYS A 52 -6.20 1.63 9.37
C CYS A 52 -5.79 0.76 10.56
N LYS A 53 -6.75 0.31 11.38
CA LYS A 53 -6.47 -0.49 12.59
C LYS A 53 -6.55 -2.00 12.33
N THR A 54 -6.37 -2.42 11.08
CA THR A 54 -6.38 -3.83 10.68
C THR A 54 -5.08 -4.18 9.94
N THR A 55 -4.76 -5.46 9.95
CA THR A 55 -3.69 -6.06 9.16
C THR A 55 -4.13 -6.40 7.73
N HIS A 56 -5.44 -6.31 7.45
CA HIS A 56 -6.04 -6.48 6.12
C HIS A 56 -6.62 -5.16 5.59
N PRO A 57 -5.79 -4.14 5.35
CA PRO A 57 -6.28 -2.87 4.81
C PRO A 57 -6.82 -3.06 3.38
N GLN A 58 -7.82 -2.26 3.00
CA GLN A 58 -8.32 -2.15 1.62
C GLN A 58 -7.34 -1.37 0.72
N PHE A 59 -6.05 -1.66 0.84
CA PHE A 59 -4.99 -0.96 0.12
C PHE A 59 -5.10 -1.14 -1.39
N SER A 60 -5.51 -2.32 -1.86
CA SER A 60 -5.77 -2.58 -3.27
C SER A 60 -6.85 -1.67 -3.85
N VAL A 61 -7.92 -1.40 -3.10
CA VAL A 61 -9.01 -0.50 -3.53
C VAL A 61 -8.47 0.91 -3.70
N LEU A 62 -7.78 1.45 -2.68
CA LEU A 62 -7.16 2.76 -2.77
C LEU A 62 -6.20 2.85 -3.96
N LEU A 63 -5.26 1.90 -4.06
CA LEU A 63 -4.22 1.91 -5.09
C LEU A 63 -4.82 1.77 -6.50
N GLY A 64 -5.85 0.94 -6.67
CA GLY A 64 -6.56 0.74 -7.93
C GLY A 64 -7.36 1.96 -8.39
N LYS A 65 -7.74 2.85 -7.47
CA LYS A 65 -8.47 4.10 -7.77
C LYS A 65 -7.54 5.26 -8.09
N LEU A 66 -6.25 5.14 -7.80
CA LEU A 66 -5.25 6.14 -8.14
C LEU A 66 -4.82 5.99 -9.60
N ASN A 67 -4.67 7.11 -10.29
CA ASN A 67 -4.05 7.11 -11.62
C ASN A 67 -2.59 6.67 -11.48
N ARG A 68 -2.30 5.47 -12.00
CA ARG A 68 -0.97 4.85 -11.95
C ARG A 68 0.14 5.74 -12.49
N GLU A 69 -0.12 6.52 -13.55
CA GLU A 69 0.91 7.37 -14.15
C GLU A 69 1.28 8.57 -13.28
N GLN A 70 0.42 8.94 -12.33
CA GLN A 70 0.71 9.98 -11.33
C GLN A 70 1.49 9.45 -10.12
N ILE A 71 1.64 8.12 -10.00
CA ILE A 71 2.40 7.49 -8.91
C ILE A 71 3.88 7.53 -9.26
N GLY A 72 4.61 8.39 -8.55
CA GLY A 72 6.06 8.52 -8.68
C GLY A 72 6.80 7.32 -8.10
N ASN A 73 6.63 7.09 -6.79
CA ASN A 73 7.19 5.92 -6.10
C ASN A 73 6.36 5.51 -4.89
N LEU A 74 6.63 4.30 -4.40
CA LEU A 74 6.13 3.81 -3.11
C LEU A 74 7.31 3.59 -2.18
N LYS A 75 7.06 3.76 -0.88
CA LYS A 75 8.06 3.55 0.16
C LYS A 75 7.48 2.76 1.31
N ILE A 76 8.06 1.59 1.60
CA ILE A 76 7.69 0.74 2.72
C ILE A 76 8.65 1.00 3.88
N ILE A 77 8.10 1.23 5.07
CA ILE A 77 8.87 1.62 6.26
C ILE A 77 8.46 0.77 7.45
N ALA A 78 9.43 0.32 8.23
CA ALA A 78 9.16 -0.28 9.53
C ALA A 78 9.02 0.78 10.62
N ILE A 79 7.94 0.70 11.38
CA ILE A 79 7.67 1.48 12.59
C ILE A 79 7.76 0.54 13.79
N LYS A 80 8.72 0.81 14.67
CA LYS A 80 8.92 0.12 15.95
C LYS A 80 8.03 0.74 17.02
N ASP A 81 7.80 0.01 18.10
CA ASP A 81 7.16 0.50 19.34
C ASP A 81 5.72 1.00 19.19
N ARG A 82 5.07 0.78 18.05
CA ARG A 82 3.67 1.15 17.83
C ARG A 82 2.69 0.19 18.51
N VAL A 83 3.03 -1.09 18.58
CA VAL A 83 2.24 -2.14 19.24
C VAL A 83 3.16 -2.92 20.18
N PRO A 84 2.90 -2.93 21.50
CA PRO A 84 3.85 -3.49 22.48
C PRO A 84 4.23 -4.97 22.25
N SER A 85 3.35 -5.76 21.65
CA SER A 85 3.57 -7.20 21.40
C SER A 85 4.20 -7.52 20.04
N ILE A 86 4.49 -6.51 19.20
CA ILE A 86 5.00 -6.68 17.85
C ILE A 86 6.30 -5.89 17.69
N LYS A 87 7.36 -6.55 17.21
CA LYS A 87 8.69 -5.96 17.04
C LYS A 87 8.68 -4.75 16.09
N ALA A 88 7.94 -4.86 14.99
CA ALA A 88 7.73 -3.78 14.04
C ALA A 88 6.44 -3.99 13.23
N THR A 89 5.82 -2.86 12.84
CA THR A 89 4.74 -2.83 11.85
C THR A 89 5.22 -2.11 10.59
N LEU A 90 4.70 -2.47 9.43
CA LEU A 90 5.01 -1.80 8.17
C LEU A 90 3.96 -0.74 7.83
N THR A 91 4.43 0.38 7.28
CA THR A 91 3.61 1.40 6.63
C THR A 91 4.03 1.52 5.17
N CYS A 92 3.14 2.07 4.34
CA CYS A 92 3.44 2.35 2.94
C CYS A 92 3.10 3.82 2.63
N SER A 93 4.06 4.55 2.08
CA SER A 93 3.86 5.88 1.53
C SER A 93 3.75 5.80 0.01
N ILE A 94 2.77 6.49 -0.58
CA ILE A 94 2.63 6.68 -2.03
C ILE A 94 2.98 8.12 -2.35
N LEU A 95 4.01 8.34 -3.18
CA LEU A 95 4.36 9.65 -3.69
C LEU A 95 3.55 9.95 -4.97
N LEU A 96 2.81 11.04 -4.93
CA LEU A 96 2.08 11.63 -6.04
C LEU A 96 2.68 13.01 -6.38
N GLU A 97 2.26 13.59 -7.50
CA GLU A 97 2.70 14.92 -7.95
C GLU A 97 2.48 16.01 -6.89
N GLN A 98 1.33 15.97 -6.20
CA GLN A 98 0.94 17.01 -5.23
C GLN A 98 1.36 16.68 -3.79
N GLY A 99 2.01 15.54 -3.53
CA GLY A 99 2.42 15.17 -2.17
C GLY A 99 2.45 13.68 -1.90
N ILE A 100 2.36 13.33 -0.61
CA ILE A 100 2.51 11.95 -0.13
C ILE A 100 1.25 11.51 0.62
N ILE A 101 0.76 10.33 0.25
CA ILE A 101 -0.23 9.59 1.03
C ILE A 101 0.50 8.60 1.93
N ASN A 102 0.33 8.66 3.23
CA ASN A 102 0.85 7.65 4.16
C ASN A 102 -0.28 6.72 4.58
N ILE A 103 -0.20 5.44 4.19
CA ILE A 103 -1.09 4.40 4.69
C ILE A 103 -0.46 3.79 5.94
N ILE A 104 -1.22 3.80 7.03
CA ILE A 104 -0.72 3.45 8.38
C ILE A 104 -1.53 2.25 8.94
N PRO A 105 -1.36 1.03 8.37
CA PRO A 105 -2.07 -0.18 8.79
C PRO A 105 -1.33 -0.91 9.92
N LEU A 106 -1.74 -2.13 10.26
CA LEU A 106 -1.05 -2.99 11.22
C LEU A 106 -0.26 -4.15 10.56
N TRP A 107 0.23 -3.99 9.33
CA TRP A 107 1.05 -5.00 8.67
C TRP A 107 2.23 -5.43 9.54
N CYS A 108 2.35 -6.71 9.82
CA CYS A 108 3.46 -7.30 10.57
C CYS A 108 3.61 -8.74 10.12
N ALA A 109 4.75 -9.36 10.35
CA ALA A 109 4.94 -10.79 10.06
C ALA A 109 5.25 -11.57 11.34
N CYS A 110 4.60 -11.25 12.47
CA CYS A 110 4.90 -11.91 13.75
C CYS A 110 4.56 -13.41 13.78
N ASN A 111 3.82 -13.90 12.80
CA ASN A 111 3.65 -15.31 12.48
C ASN A 111 3.37 -15.46 10.97
N LYS A 112 3.31 -16.69 10.49
CA LYS A 112 3.09 -17.01 9.07
C LYS A 112 1.78 -16.45 8.49
N GLY A 113 0.69 -16.44 9.26
CA GLY A 113 -0.59 -15.87 8.82
C GLY A 113 -0.47 -14.36 8.60
N ARG A 114 0.17 -13.66 9.54
CA ARG A 114 0.45 -12.22 9.40
C ARG A 114 1.42 -11.91 8.25
N ALA A 115 2.39 -12.78 8.00
CA ALA A 115 3.24 -12.68 6.81
C ALA A 115 2.41 -12.78 5.52
N GLU A 116 1.47 -13.74 5.43
CA GLU A 116 0.56 -13.88 4.28
C GLU A 116 -0.32 -12.63 4.07
N GLU A 117 -0.70 -11.93 5.13
CA GLU A 117 -1.42 -10.66 5.05
C GLU A 117 -0.57 -9.55 4.42
N ILE A 118 0.72 -9.45 4.74
CA ILE A 118 1.65 -8.53 4.04
C ILE A 118 1.70 -8.86 2.55
N ILE A 119 1.85 -10.15 2.20
CA ILE A 119 1.92 -10.55 0.79
C ILE A 119 0.61 -10.20 0.07
N SER A 120 -0.52 -10.59 0.62
CA SER A 120 -1.83 -10.46 -0.03
C SER A 120 -2.35 -9.02 -0.10
N THR A 121 -2.03 -8.18 0.89
CA THR A 121 -2.62 -6.83 1.00
C THR A 121 -1.63 -5.69 0.79
N LEU A 122 -0.32 -5.95 0.73
CA LEU A 122 0.69 -4.95 0.36
C LEU A 122 1.39 -5.30 -0.95
N LEU A 123 2.08 -6.45 -1.03
CA LEU A 123 2.92 -6.77 -2.18
C LEU A 123 2.10 -7.14 -3.43
N ILE A 124 1.11 -8.04 -3.31
CA ILE A 124 0.27 -8.42 -4.45
C ILE A 124 -0.34 -7.19 -5.13
N PRO A 125 -0.99 -6.23 -4.43
CA PRO A 125 -1.51 -5.01 -5.06
C PRO A 125 -0.44 -4.20 -5.81
N ILE A 126 0.78 -4.11 -5.28
CA ILE A 126 1.91 -3.41 -5.93
C ILE A 126 2.29 -4.11 -7.25
N HIS A 127 2.39 -5.43 -7.26
CA HIS A 127 2.70 -6.21 -8.47
C HIS A 127 1.57 -6.19 -9.49
N LEU A 128 0.30 -6.25 -9.05
CA LEU A 128 -0.85 -6.14 -9.96
C LEU A 128 -0.91 -4.77 -10.64
N MET A 129 -0.43 -3.72 -9.96
CA MET A 129 -0.32 -2.38 -10.55
C MET A 129 0.99 -2.15 -11.32
N ASN A 130 1.88 -3.15 -11.37
CA ASN A 130 3.20 -3.07 -11.97
C ASN A 130 4.07 -1.94 -11.40
N LEU A 131 4.03 -1.76 -10.06
CA LEU A 131 4.72 -0.68 -9.33
C LEU A 131 5.95 -1.16 -8.56
N GLN A 132 6.31 -2.44 -8.63
CA GLN A 132 7.46 -3.02 -7.93
C GLN A 132 8.78 -2.29 -8.25
N SER A 133 9.01 -1.93 -9.51
CA SER A 133 10.21 -1.17 -9.92
C SER A 133 10.23 0.28 -9.46
N ARG A 134 9.14 0.77 -8.87
CA ARG A 134 9.00 2.10 -8.26
C ARG A 134 8.83 2.01 -6.74
N THR A 135 9.00 0.84 -6.14
CA THR A 135 8.80 0.63 -4.71
C THR A 135 10.14 0.47 -4.00
N PHE A 136 10.29 1.11 -2.84
CA PHE A 136 11.52 1.13 -2.06
C PHE A 136 11.28 0.72 -0.60
N LEU A 137 12.20 -0.04 -0.03
CA LEU A 137 12.29 -0.37 1.39
C LEU A 137 13.19 0.64 2.10
N LYS A 138 12.76 1.15 3.25
CA LYS A 138 13.58 2.02 4.09
C LYS A 138 14.42 1.21 5.07
N GLU A 139 15.65 0.89 4.66
CA GLU A 139 16.62 0.15 5.47
C GLU A 139 17.61 1.11 6.14
N GLY A 140 17.32 1.45 7.41
CA GLY A 140 18.11 2.44 8.14
C GLY A 140 18.15 3.79 7.41
N LYS A 141 19.34 4.23 6.99
CA LYS A 141 19.49 5.47 6.21
C LYS A 141 19.26 5.28 4.71
N ASN A 142 19.30 4.05 4.20
CA ASN A 142 19.24 3.76 2.78
C ASN A 142 17.80 3.56 2.28
N LEU A 143 17.61 3.73 0.98
CA LEU A 143 16.42 3.31 0.26
C LEU A 143 16.85 2.22 -0.72
N VAL A 144 16.33 1.02 -0.53
CA VAL A 144 16.63 -0.15 -1.37
C VAL A 144 15.40 -0.43 -2.21
N ARG A 145 15.53 -0.47 -3.52
CA ARG A 145 14.40 -0.79 -4.41
C ARG A 145 13.99 -2.26 -4.24
N LEU A 146 12.71 -2.58 -4.40
CA LEU A 146 12.29 -3.97 -4.53
C LEU A 146 13.07 -4.66 -5.67
N ASP A 147 13.49 -5.89 -5.40
CA ASP A 147 14.33 -6.69 -6.30
C ASP A 147 13.49 -7.31 -7.42
N ASN A 148 14.12 -7.60 -8.56
CA ASN A 148 13.52 -8.44 -9.58
C ASN A 148 13.56 -9.93 -9.18
N ASP A 149 14.44 -10.30 -8.26
CA ASP A 149 14.39 -11.61 -7.59
C ASP A 149 13.30 -11.61 -6.51
N LEU A 150 12.18 -12.28 -6.83
CA LEU A 150 11.00 -12.36 -5.97
C LEU A 150 11.27 -13.06 -4.63
N GLU A 151 12.21 -14.01 -4.56
CA GLU A 151 12.56 -14.63 -3.28
C GLU A 151 13.27 -13.61 -2.38
N HIS A 152 14.27 -12.92 -2.94
CA HIS A 152 14.98 -11.87 -2.22
C HIS A 152 14.05 -10.73 -1.81
N GLU A 153 13.12 -10.34 -2.68
CA GLU A 153 12.09 -9.33 -2.40
C GLU A 153 11.26 -9.69 -1.16
N VAL A 154 10.67 -10.89 -1.13
CA VAL A 154 9.86 -11.37 0.00
C VAL A 154 10.70 -11.40 1.27
N ARG A 155 11.92 -11.93 1.19
CA ARG A 155 12.83 -12.00 2.35
C ARG A 155 13.16 -10.61 2.88
N SER A 156 13.40 -9.63 2.01
CA SER A 156 13.74 -8.26 2.38
C SER A 156 12.57 -7.56 3.07
N VAL A 157 11.35 -7.73 2.57
CA VAL A 157 10.14 -7.18 3.20
C VAL A 157 9.88 -7.80 4.58
N LEU A 158 10.04 -9.12 4.71
CA LEU A 158 9.87 -9.80 6.00
C LEU A 158 10.98 -9.44 6.99
N ALA A 159 12.23 -9.32 6.52
CA ALA A 159 13.35 -8.85 7.32
C ALA A 159 13.14 -7.41 7.80
N LEU A 160 12.59 -6.53 6.95
CA LEU A 160 12.22 -5.16 7.33
C LEU A 160 11.19 -5.15 8.48
N SER A 161 10.26 -6.11 8.48
CA SER A 161 9.30 -6.29 9.59
C SER A 161 9.87 -6.97 10.84
N LEU A 162 11.16 -7.36 10.83
CA LEU A 162 11.89 -8.06 11.89
C LEU A 162 11.44 -9.51 12.14
N TYR A 163 10.89 -10.17 11.12
CA TYR A 163 10.45 -11.57 11.17
C TYR A 163 10.80 -12.35 9.86
N PRO A 164 12.09 -12.43 9.48
CA PRO A 164 12.51 -13.12 8.25
C PRO A 164 12.18 -14.63 8.25
N GLU A 165 12.02 -15.25 9.41
CA GLU A 165 11.74 -16.68 9.58
C GLU A 165 10.37 -17.11 9.04
N ASN A 166 9.43 -16.19 8.89
CA ASN A 166 8.08 -16.49 8.40
C ASN A 166 7.99 -16.58 6.87
N PHE A 167 9.14 -16.67 6.19
CA PHE A 167 9.22 -16.87 4.75
C PHE A 167 8.50 -18.14 4.28
N SER A 168 7.93 -18.08 3.06
CA SER A 168 7.36 -19.24 2.39
C SER A 168 7.50 -19.12 0.87
N PHE A 169 7.90 -20.20 0.19
CA PHE A 169 7.91 -20.26 -1.27
C PHE A 169 6.54 -20.03 -1.91
N LYS A 170 5.44 -20.30 -1.19
CA LYS A 170 4.08 -19.96 -1.66
C LYS A 170 3.95 -18.45 -1.95
N PHE A 171 4.62 -17.61 -1.16
CA PHE A 171 4.59 -16.16 -1.36
C PHE A 171 5.25 -15.76 -2.67
N VAL A 172 6.37 -16.40 -3.02
CA VAL A 172 7.08 -16.18 -4.29
C VAL A 172 6.20 -16.55 -5.48
N GLU A 173 5.52 -17.70 -5.44
CA GLU A 173 4.62 -18.13 -6.51
C GLU A 173 3.40 -17.21 -6.68
N LEU A 174 2.87 -16.67 -5.57
CA LEU A 174 1.80 -15.67 -5.59
C LEU A 174 2.28 -14.37 -6.26
N LEU A 175 3.45 -13.85 -5.89
CA LEU A 175 4.00 -12.63 -6.49
C LEU A 175 4.37 -12.83 -7.96
N LYS A 176 4.86 -14.01 -8.34
CA LYS A 176 5.12 -14.38 -9.73
C LYS A 176 3.83 -14.31 -10.56
N SER A 177 2.75 -14.87 -10.05
CA SER A 177 1.44 -14.82 -10.69
C SER A 177 0.90 -13.39 -10.77
N ALA A 178 1.00 -12.62 -9.69
CA ALA A 178 0.56 -11.22 -9.66
C ALA A 178 1.35 -10.36 -10.67
N THR A 179 2.67 -10.52 -10.76
CA THR A 179 3.53 -9.81 -11.72
C THR A 179 3.13 -10.10 -13.16
N GLN A 180 2.91 -11.37 -13.50
CA GLN A 180 2.45 -11.76 -14.85
C GLN A 180 1.09 -11.16 -15.22
N ILE A 181 0.20 -10.99 -14.24
CA ILE A 181 -1.11 -10.38 -14.45
C ILE A 181 -0.96 -8.86 -14.58
N GLY A 182 -0.17 -8.21 -13.72
CA GLY A 182 0.03 -6.76 -13.73
C GLY A 182 0.65 -6.24 -15.04
N ASN A 183 1.51 -7.04 -15.67
CA ASN A 183 2.06 -6.73 -17.00
C ASN A 183 0.99 -6.64 -18.11
N ARG A 184 -0.26 -7.05 -17.85
CA ARG A 184 -1.38 -6.96 -18.80
C ARG A 184 -2.18 -5.66 -18.68
N ASN A 185 -1.81 -4.76 -17.76
CA ASN A 185 -2.45 -3.45 -17.57
C ASN A 185 -3.97 -3.53 -17.37
N LEU A 186 -4.43 -4.51 -16.58
CA LEU A 186 -5.84 -4.64 -16.22
C LEU A 186 -6.21 -3.66 -15.10
N SER A 187 -7.52 -3.41 -14.94
CA SER A 187 -8.02 -2.77 -13.71
C SER A 187 -7.64 -3.62 -12.49
N MET A 188 -7.49 -3.00 -11.32
CA MET A 188 -7.18 -3.73 -10.08
C MET A 188 -8.21 -4.84 -9.80
N GLN A 189 -9.50 -4.56 -10.01
CA GLN A 189 -10.58 -5.53 -9.80
C GLN A 189 -10.41 -6.76 -10.71
N ASP A 190 -10.19 -6.54 -12.01
CA ASP A 190 -10.02 -7.62 -12.99
C ASP A 190 -8.73 -8.41 -12.72
N ALA A 191 -7.67 -7.73 -12.31
CA ALA A 191 -6.39 -8.32 -11.96
C ALA A 191 -6.53 -9.26 -10.74
N LEU A 192 -7.23 -8.81 -9.69
CA LEU A 192 -7.53 -9.62 -8.50
C LEU A 192 -8.42 -10.82 -8.85
N ASN A 193 -9.46 -10.63 -9.65
CA ASN A 193 -10.33 -11.73 -10.10
C ASN A 193 -9.52 -12.80 -10.86
N LYS A 194 -8.60 -12.39 -11.74
CA LYS A 194 -7.73 -13.33 -12.45
C LYS A 194 -6.74 -14.04 -11.54
N LEU A 195 -6.23 -13.37 -10.51
CA LEU A 195 -5.34 -14.00 -9.53
C LEU A 195 -6.10 -15.07 -8.73
N MET A 196 -7.33 -14.78 -8.29
CA MET A 196 -8.18 -15.72 -7.56
C MET A 196 -8.53 -16.97 -8.38
N MET A 197 -8.58 -16.89 -9.70
CA MET A 197 -8.80 -18.06 -10.57
C MET A 197 -7.56 -18.97 -10.73
N ARG A 198 -6.38 -18.53 -10.27
CA ARG A 198 -5.10 -19.26 -10.40
C ARG A 198 -4.62 -19.91 -9.11
N VAL A 199 -5.23 -19.57 -7.97
CA VAL A 199 -4.90 -20.07 -6.63
C VAL A 199 -5.94 -21.09 -6.22
#